data_AF-A0A9X9LGQ0-F1
#
_entry.id   AF-A0A9X9LGQ0-F1
#
_cell.length_a   1.000
_cell.length_b   1.000
_cell.length_c   1.000
_cell.angle_alpha   90.00
_cell.angle_beta   90.00
_cell.angle_gamma   90.00
#
_symmetry.space_group_name_H-M   'P 1'
#
loop_
_entity.id
_entity.type
_entity.pdbx_description
1 polymer ?
#
loop_
_entity_poly.entity_id
_entity_poly.type
_entity_poly.pdbx_seq_one_letter_code
_entity_poly.pdbx_strand_id
1 'polypeptide(L)'
;MRDCFCTINLDQEEVYRTQVVEKSLSPFFSEEFYFEIPRTFQYLSFYVYDKNVLQRDLRIGKVAIKKEDLCNHSGKETWFSLQPV
;
A
#
# COMPACT_ATOMS: atom_id res chain seq x y z
N MET A 1 -9.23 -13.73 -12.59
CA MET A 1 -9.31 -12.31 -12.18
C MET A 1 -9.03 -12.27 -10.68
N ARG A 2 -8.33 -11.24 -10.19
CA ARG A 2 -7.80 -11.19 -8.81
C ARG A 2 -8.67 -10.33 -7.93
N ASP A 3 -8.69 -10.63 -6.64
CA ASP A 3 -9.34 -9.80 -5.63
C ASP A 3 -8.24 -9.01 -4.93
N CYS A 4 -8.14 -7.71 -5.19
CA CYS A 4 -6.98 -6.94 -4.78
C CYS A 4 -7.27 -6.05 -3.58
N PHE A 5 -6.31 -5.87 -2.70
CA PHE A 5 -6.33 -4.80 -1.68
C PHE A 5 -4.93 -4.21 -1.51
N CYS A 6 -4.87 -3.01 -0.94
CA CYS A 6 -3.63 -2.31 -0.61
C CYS A 6 -3.51 -2.17 0.91
N THR A 7 -2.29 -2.32 1.42
CA THR A 7 -1.97 -1.95 2.81
C THR A 7 -0.98 -0.80 2.81
N ILE A 8 -1.12 0.08 3.79
CA ILE A 8 -0.16 1.13 4.11
C ILE A 8 0.56 0.70 5.38
N ASN A 9 1.88 0.74 5.35
CA ASN A 9 2.73 0.27 6.43
C ASN A 9 3.76 1.33 6.81
N LEU A 10 3.98 1.49 8.11
CA LEU A 10 5.17 2.12 8.65
C LEU A 10 6.18 1.02 9.02
N ASP A 11 7.25 0.93 8.24
CA ASP A 11 8.20 -0.18 8.24
C ASP A 11 7.50 -1.54 8.06
N GLN A 12 7.37 -2.33 9.13
CA GLN A 12 6.75 -3.67 9.08
C GLN A 12 5.31 -3.68 9.58
N GLU A 13 4.82 -2.60 10.19
CA GLU A 13 3.50 -2.58 10.80
C GLU A 13 2.49 -1.95 9.85
N GLU A 14 1.36 -2.63 9.68
CA GLU A 14 0.23 -2.13 8.93
C GLU A 14 -0.52 -1.07 9.74
N VAL A 15 -0.67 0.12 9.16
CA VAL A 15 -1.43 1.22 9.77
C VAL A 15 -2.79 1.43 9.09
N TYR A 16 -2.94 0.90 7.87
CA TYR A 16 -4.19 0.98 7.13
C TYR A 16 -4.30 -0.13 6.09
N ARG A 17 -5.54 -0.47 5.75
CA ARG A 17 -5.90 -1.43 4.72
C ARG A 17 -7.15 -0.94 3.98
N THR A 18 -7.09 -0.97 2.66
CA THR A 18 -8.24 -0.64 1.79
C THR A 18 -9.30 -1.73 1.84
N GLN A 19 -10.48 -1.42 1.32
CA GLN A 19 -11.43 -2.44 0.91
C GLN A 19 -10.85 -3.32 -0.22
N VAL A 20 -11.46 -4.49 -0.38
CA VAL A 20 -11.10 -5.44 -1.44
C VAL A 20 -11.83 -5.05 -2.72
N VAL A 21 -11.08 -4.87 -3.79
CA VAL A 21 -11.61 -4.71 -5.15
C VAL A 21 -11.64 -6.09 -5.79
N GLU A 22 -12.84 -6.65 -5.91
CA GLU A 22 -13.04 -7.99 -6.45
C GLU A 22 -12.84 -8.04 -7.97
N LYS A 23 -12.31 -9.17 -8.44
CA LYS A 23 -12.25 -9.56 -9.85
C LYS A 23 -11.73 -8.46 -10.78
N SER A 24 -10.59 -7.85 -10.47
CA SER A 24 -9.96 -6.82 -11.33
C SER A 24 -8.46 -7.08 -11.53
N LEU A 25 -7.97 -6.82 -12.74
CA LEU A 25 -6.52 -6.77 -13.05
C LEU A 25 -5.95 -5.35 -12.97
N SER A 26 -6.82 -4.35 -12.74
CA SER A 26 -6.46 -2.94 -12.62
C SER A 26 -7.32 -2.34 -11.50
N PRO A 27 -7.05 -2.72 -10.23
CA PRO A 27 -7.86 -2.29 -9.10
C PRO A 27 -7.77 -0.78 -8.91
N PHE A 28 -8.92 -0.13 -8.71
CA PHE A 28 -9.00 1.27 -8.31
C PHE A 28 -9.63 1.33 -6.91
N PHE A 29 -8.82 1.67 -5.90
CA PHE A 29 -9.25 1.67 -4.50
C PHE A 29 -10.04 2.93 -4.13
N SER A 30 -9.65 4.10 -4.66
CA SER A 30 -10.32 5.39 -4.42
C SER A 30 -10.49 5.77 -2.93
N GLU A 31 -9.54 5.37 -2.07
CA GLU A 31 -9.59 5.64 -0.63
C GLU A 31 -8.56 6.70 -0.21
N GLU A 32 -8.98 7.62 0.65
CA GLU A 32 -8.13 8.60 1.31
C GLU A 32 -7.94 8.22 2.79
N PHE A 33 -6.74 8.46 3.33
CA PHE A 33 -6.40 8.08 4.69
C PHE A 33 -5.59 9.17 5.39
N TYR A 34 -5.90 9.39 6.67
CA TYR A 34 -5.22 10.31 7.57
C TYR A 34 -4.91 9.58 8.87
N PHE A 35 -3.69 9.74 9.38
CA PHE A 35 -3.28 9.13 10.64
C PHE A 35 -2.17 9.90 11.33
N GLU A 36 -2.12 9.77 12.65
CA GLU A 36 -0.98 10.20 13.44
C GLU A 36 0.14 9.17 13.32
N ILE A 37 1.38 9.63 13.23
CA ILE A 37 2.57 8.75 13.19
C ILE A 37 2.85 8.30 14.63
N PRO A 38 2.59 7.04 15.01
CA PRO A 38 2.62 6.61 16.41
C PRO A 38 4.06 6.38 16.92
N ARG A 39 5.05 6.34 16.02
CA ARG A 39 6.46 6.08 16.33
C ARG A 39 7.39 6.56 15.23
N THR A 40 8.69 6.57 15.51
CA THR A 40 9.70 6.73 14.45
C THR A 40 9.62 5.57 13.46
N PHE A 41 9.82 5.88 12.18
CA PHE A 41 9.84 4.90 11.10
C PHE A 41 10.89 5.30 10.06
N GLN A 42 11.33 4.34 9.25
CA GLN A 42 12.28 4.58 8.16
C GLN A 42 11.58 4.64 6.80
N TYR A 43 10.58 3.80 6.57
CA TYR A 43 9.85 3.71 5.32
C TYR A 43 8.34 3.78 5.51
N LEU A 44 7.69 4.60 4.69
CA LEU A 44 6.27 4.46 4.39
C LEU A 44 6.16 3.54 3.19
N SER A 45 5.49 2.40 3.35
CA SER A 45 5.35 1.41 2.29
C SER A 45 3.89 1.16 1.95
N PHE A 46 3.63 0.93 0.67
CA PHE A 46 2.35 0.53 0.13
C PHE A 46 2.53 -0.84 -0.49
N TYR A 47 1.77 -1.84 -0.03
CA TYR A 47 1.81 -3.20 -0.57
C TYR A 47 0.51 -3.50 -1.27
N VAL A 48 0.59 -4.07 -2.48
CA VAL A 48 -0.58 -4.56 -3.21
C VAL A 48 -0.63 -6.07 -3.05
N TYR A 49 -1.80 -6.59 -2.68
CA TYR A 49 -2.04 -8.01 -2.45
C TYR A 49 -3.05 -8.58 -3.44
N ASP A 50 -2.88 -9.86 -3.77
CA ASP A 50 -3.92 -10.74 -4.28
C ASP A 50 -4.52 -11.49 -3.09
N LYS A 51 -5.80 -11.23 -2.80
CA LYS A 51 -6.53 -11.83 -1.69
C LYS A 51 -6.88 -13.26 -2.02
N ASN A 52 -6.55 -14.17 -1.13
CA ASN A 52 -6.91 -15.58 -1.25
C ASN A 52 -7.90 -15.97 -0.14
N VAL A 53 -8.99 -16.62 -0.50
CA VAL A 53 -10.00 -17.07 0.49
C VAL A 53 -9.49 -18.26 1.31
N LEU A 54 -8.73 -19.15 0.69
CA LEU A 54 -8.30 -20.43 1.29
C LEU A 54 -6.81 -20.46 1.67
N GLN A 55 -6.04 -19.49 1.24
CA GLN A 55 -4.59 -19.42 1.44
C GLN A 55 -4.21 -18.04 1.98
N ARG A 56 -2.95 -17.89 2.38
CA ARG A 56 -2.43 -16.57 2.73
C ARG A 56 -2.49 -15.65 1.51
N ASP A 57 -2.82 -14.39 1.75
CA ASP A 57 -2.79 -13.35 0.72
C ASP A 57 -1.38 -13.23 0.12
N LEU A 58 -1.31 -13.13 -1.21
CA LEU A 58 -0.06 -13.07 -1.95
C LEU A 58 0.32 -11.61 -2.16
N ARG A 59 1.55 -11.23 -1.80
CA ARG A 59 2.10 -9.91 -2.13
C ARG A 59 2.44 -9.87 -3.63
N ILE A 60 1.79 -8.96 -4.36
CA ILE A 60 2.08 -8.74 -5.77
C ILE A 60 3.32 -7.86 -5.92
N GLY A 61 3.43 -6.83 -5.08
CA GLY A 61 4.47 -5.81 -5.19
C GLY A 61 4.36 -4.76 -4.09
N LYS A 62 5.34 -3.86 -4.04
CA LYS A 62 5.33 -2.73 -3.12
C LYS A 62 5.91 -1.45 -3.71
N VAL A 63 5.55 -0.34 -3.11
CA VAL A 63 6.27 0.94 -3.20
C VAL A 63 6.75 1.26 -1.80
N ALA A 64 8.01 1.66 -1.65
CA ALA A 64 8.57 2.07 -0.37
C ALA A 64 9.23 3.43 -0.53
N ILE A 65 8.78 4.40 0.27
CA ILE A 65 9.29 5.77 0.28
C ILE A 65 10.00 5.97 1.61
N LYS A 66 11.26 6.41 1.57
CA LYS A 66 11.97 6.75 2.81
C LYS A 66 11.31 7.95 3.46
N LYS A 67 11.32 7.98 4.80
CA LYS A 67 10.82 9.10 5.59
C LYS A 67 11.41 10.43 5.15
N GLU A 68 12.72 10.46 4.87
CA GLU A 68 13.45 11.66 4.44
C GLU A 68 12.98 12.20 3.08
N ASP A 69 12.41 11.35 2.23
CA ASP A 69 11.94 11.71 0.88
C ASP A 69 10.46 12.10 0.85
N LEU A 70 9.70 11.89 1.94
CA LEU A 70 8.25 12.13 1.95
C LEU A 70 7.87 13.57 1.62
N CYS A 71 8.68 14.54 2.05
CA CYS A 71 8.44 15.96 1.77
C CYS A 71 8.46 16.26 0.26
N ASN A 72 9.19 15.49 -0.54
CA ASN A 72 9.28 15.67 -1.99
C ASN A 72 7.94 15.39 -2.70
N HIS A 73 7.07 14.62 -2.06
CA HIS A 73 5.75 14.20 -2.56
C HIS A 73 4.58 14.91 -1.88
N SER A 74 4.83 15.78 -0.89
CA SER A 74 3.78 16.50 -0.18
C SER A 74 2.95 17.36 -1.12
N GLY A 75 1.62 17.23 -1.06
CA GLY A 75 0.68 17.99 -1.88
C GLY A 75 0.70 17.65 -3.38
N LYS A 76 1.28 16.51 -3.77
CA LYS A 76 1.37 16.08 -5.17
C LYS A 76 0.70 14.73 -5.39
N GLU A 77 -0.02 14.62 -6.49
CA GLU A 77 -0.42 13.32 -7.03
C GLU A 77 0.76 12.73 -7.81
N THR A 78 1.25 11.57 -7.37
CA THR A 78 2.44 10.93 -7.96
C THR A 78 2.14 9.48 -8.32
N TRP A 79 2.50 9.09 -9.54
CA TRP A 79 2.51 7.68 -9.95
C TRP A 79 3.83 7.03 -9.54
N PHE A 80 3.74 5.86 -8.93
CA PHE A 80 4.90 5.06 -8.53
C PHE A 80 4.87 3.71 -9.24
N SER A 81 6.02 3.28 -9.76
CA SER A 81 6.17 1.94 -10.30
C SER A 81 6.21 0.92 -9.17
N LEU A 82 5.28 -0.03 -9.18
CA LEU A 82 5.25 -1.13 -8.23
C LEU A 82 6.50 -2.00 -8.40
N GLN A 83 7.25 -2.19 -7.32
CA GLN A 83 8.43 -3.06 -7.30
C GLN A 83 8.04 -4.48 -6.88
N PRO A 84 8.65 -5.53 -7.47
CA PRO A 84 8.49 -6.90 -7.00
C PRO A 84 8.90 -7.03 -5.51
N VAL A 85 8.23 -7.93 -4.77
CA VAL A 85 8.56 -8.25 -3.36
C VAL A 85 9.31 -9.56 -3.27
#